data_AF-A0AAZ1X8S0-F1
#
_entry.id   AF-A0AAZ1X8S0-F1
#
_cell.length_a   1.000
_cell.length_b   1.000
_cell.length_c   1.000
_cell.angle_alpha   90.00
_cell.angle_beta   90.00
_cell.angle_gamma   90.00
#
_symmetry.space_group_name_H-M   'P 1'
#
loop_
_entity.id
_entity.type
_entity.pdbx_description
1 polymer ?
#
loop_
_entity_poly.entity_id
_entity_poly.type
_entity_poly.pdbx_seq_one_letter_code
_entity_poly.pdbx_strand_id
1 'polypeptide(L)'
;MAKEGGGHAQFITGTDRMQPKVMQSLRFALQPAVVDISVTWDLPKEVSVTVLSPPITALFQGQRSLIYAQLTGQSSEAAEGCVTLKYSLAGHPSENQLHFSLRPAEDTGLTVHRLGARTLIRSLEMEERENREEQHGGVKEKVVQLSVQSGVSSSFTAFIAVNKDNGEAIQGPLVQRNIPMFQHMVPYLVMDRDFSLQEDKEIPESSSTSDHR
;
A
#
# COMPACT_ATOMS: atom_id res chain seq x y z
N MET A 1 4.37 -4.95 -16.62
CA MET A 1 3.46 -5.84 -17.40
C MET A 1 2.24 -6.33 -16.62
N ALA A 2 2.23 -7.48 -15.93
CA ALA A 2 0.97 -8.00 -15.32
C ALA A 2 0.34 -7.03 -14.29
N LYS A 3 1.18 -6.38 -13.48
CA LYS A 3 0.75 -5.41 -12.47
C LYS A 3 0.20 -4.10 -13.06
N GLU A 4 0.76 -3.59 -14.16
CA GLU A 4 0.20 -2.39 -14.85
C GLU A 4 -1.20 -2.67 -15.41
N GLY A 5 -1.45 -3.89 -15.89
CA GLY A 5 -2.76 -4.30 -16.37
C GLY A 5 -3.77 -4.66 -15.27
N GLY A 6 -3.44 -4.46 -13.99
CA GLY A 6 -4.28 -4.90 -12.87
C GLY A 6 -4.39 -6.43 -12.74
N GLY A 7 -3.53 -7.17 -13.45
CA GLY A 7 -3.56 -8.62 -13.55
C GLY A 7 -2.75 -9.34 -12.48
N HIS A 8 -3.07 -10.62 -12.27
CA HIS A 8 -2.35 -11.50 -11.36
C HIS A 8 -1.25 -12.27 -12.09
N ALA A 9 0.00 -12.12 -11.65
CA ALA A 9 1.11 -12.92 -12.18
C ALA A 9 1.18 -14.27 -11.45
N GLN A 10 1.19 -15.36 -12.20
CA GLN A 10 1.49 -16.69 -11.66
C GLN A 10 2.89 -17.11 -12.06
N PHE A 11 3.69 -17.51 -11.07
CA PHE A 11 5.00 -18.08 -11.31
C PHE A 11 4.90 -19.60 -11.37
N ILE A 12 5.60 -20.23 -12.31
CA ILE A 12 5.61 -21.68 -12.52
C ILE A 12 7.04 -22.18 -12.32
N THR A 13 7.24 -23.06 -11.34
CA THR A 13 8.50 -23.77 -11.11
C THR A 13 8.45 -25.16 -11.76
N GLY A 14 9.60 -25.80 -11.96
CA GLY A 14 9.70 -27.07 -12.70
C GLY A 14 8.90 -28.25 -12.10
N THR A 15 8.50 -28.17 -10.83
CA THR A 15 7.68 -29.17 -10.14
C THR A 15 6.18 -28.89 -10.18
N ASP A 16 5.76 -27.73 -10.70
CA ASP A 16 4.37 -27.30 -10.66
C ASP A 16 3.54 -27.85 -11.81
N ARG A 17 2.30 -28.24 -11.50
CA ARG A 17 1.30 -28.57 -12.52
C ARG A 17 0.71 -27.28 -13.10
N MET A 18 0.79 -27.12 -14.42
CA MET A 18 0.28 -25.93 -15.11
C MET A 18 -1.26 -25.83 -15.12
N GLN A 19 -1.96 -26.96 -15.26
CA GLN A 19 -3.43 -27.02 -15.36
C GLN A 19 -4.17 -26.25 -14.24
N PRO A 20 -3.90 -26.47 -12.93
CA PRO A 20 -4.58 -25.72 -11.88
C PRO A 20 -4.27 -24.22 -11.92
N LYS A 21 -3.03 -23.86 -12.29
CA LYS A 21 -2.59 -22.45 -12.41
C LYS A 21 -3.34 -21.73 -13.52
N VAL A 22 -3.47 -22.35 -14.68
CA VAL A 22 -4.24 -21.81 -15.81
C VAL A 22 -5.72 -21.65 -15.43
N MET A 23 -6.34 -22.68 -14.84
CA MET A 23 -7.73 -22.61 -14.42
C MET A 23 -7.98 -21.52 -13.37
N GLN A 24 -7.03 -21.32 -12.44
CA GLN A 24 -7.09 -20.27 -11.44
C GLN A 24 -6.98 -18.87 -12.08
N SER A 25 -6.05 -18.66 -13.01
CA SER A 25 -5.95 -17.39 -13.75
C SER A 25 -7.23 -17.09 -14.52
N LEU A 26 -7.81 -18.11 -15.18
CA LEU A 26 -9.07 -17.95 -15.89
C LEU A 26 -10.21 -17.56 -14.95
N ARG A 27 -10.32 -18.21 -13.78
CA ARG A 27 -11.31 -17.83 -12.76
C ARG A 27 -11.19 -16.37 -12.36
N PHE A 28 -9.98 -15.86 -12.16
CA PHE A 28 -9.77 -14.44 -11.84
C PHE A 28 -10.16 -13.53 -13.01
N ALA A 29 -9.82 -13.89 -14.24
CA ALA A 29 -10.16 -13.11 -15.43
C ALA A 29 -11.68 -13.02 -15.68
N LEU A 30 -12.45 -14.00 -15.21
CA LEU A 30 -13.90 -14.05 -15.36
C LEU A 30 -14.67 -13.38 -14.20
N GLN A 31 -13.97 -12.89 -13.18
CA GLN A 31 -14.65 -12.16 -12.11
C GLN A 31 -15.18 -10.83 -12.64
N PRO A 32 -16.37 -10.38 -12.18
CA PRO A 32 -16.85 -9.05 -12.49
C PRO A 32 -15.82 -8.03 -12.00
N ALA A 33 -15.46 -7.11 -12.90
CA ALA A 33 -14.54 -6.03 -12.60
C ALA A 33 -15.32 -4.72 -12.48
N VAL A 34 -14.91 -3.91 -11.53
CA VAL A 34 -15.16 -2.47 -11.54
C VAL A 34 -14.17 -1.86 -12.53
N VAL A 35 -14.70 -1.15 -13.52
CA VAL A 35 -13.94 -0.52 -14.61
C VAL A 35 -14.30 0.97 -14.73
N ASP A 36 -13.66 1.69 -15.65
CA ASP A 36 -13.87 3.12 -15.90
C ASP A 36 -13.76 3.97 -14.63
N ILE A 37 -12.79 3.63 -13.78
CA ILE A 37 -12.59 4.26 -12.49
C ILE A 37 -12.02 5.66 -12.70
N SER A 38 -12.70 6.66 -12.16
CA SER A 38 -12.23 8.04 -12.15
C SER A 38 -12.43 8.66 -10.77
N VAL A 39 -11.46 9.48 -10.37
CA VAL A 39 -11.40 10.12 -9.06
C VAL A 39 -11.30 11.61 -9.28
N THR A 40 -12.29 12.35 -8.79
CA THR A 40 -12.32 13.81 -8.86
C THR A 40 -12.31 14.38 -7.46
N TRP A 41 -11.60 15.49 -7.30
CA TRP A 41 -11.39 16.16 -6.03
C TRP A 41 -12.08 17.52 -6.09
N ASP A 42 -12.99 17.76 -5.15
CA ASP A 42 -13.61 19.05 -4.95
C ASP A 42 -13.01 19.68 -3.70
N LEU A 43 -12.19 20.72 -3.91
CA LEU A 43 -11.35 21.35 -2.89
C LEU A 43 -11.55 22.87 -2.91
N PRO A 44 -11.38 23.55 -1.76
CA PRO A 44 -11.31 25.00 -1.70
C PRO A 44 -10.23 25.57 -2.64
N LYS A 45 -10.42 26.81 -3.11
CA LYS A 45 -9.58 27.44 -4.15
C LYS A 45 -8.10 27.52 -3.78
N GLU A 46 -7.81 27.56 -2.48
CA GLU A 46 -6.46 27.72 -1.92
C GLU A 46 -5.73 26.38 -1.70
N VAL A 47 -6.39 25.25 -1.97
CA VAL A 47 -5.85 23.90 -1.77
C VAL A 47 -5.79 23.14 -3.09
N SER A 48 -4.62 22.61 -3.40
CA SER A 48 -4.40 21.72 -4.54
C SER A 48 -4.07 20.31 -4.08
N VAL A 49 -4.29 19.35 -4.98
CA VAL A 49 -4.02 17.92 -4.75
C VAL A 49 -3.03 17.38 -5.78
N THR A 50 -2.05 16.65 -5.29
CA THR A 50 -1.12 15.88 -6.12
C THR A 50 -1.31 14.40 -5.80
N VAL A 51 -1.78 13.62 -6.78
CA VAL A 51 -1.94 12.17 -6.62
C VAL A 51 -0.56 11.52 -6.74
N LEU A 52 -0.18 10.72 -5.74
CA LEU A 52 1.13 10.06 -5.63
C LEU A 52 1.10 8.61 -6.10
N SER A 53 -0.09 8.02 -6.19
CA SER A 53 -0.30 6.64 -6.63
C SER A 53 -0.64 6.57 -8.13
N PRO A 54 -0.22 5.51 -8.84
CA PRO A 54 -0.66 5.26 -10.20
C PRO A 54 -2.20 5.17 -10.33
N PRO A 55 -2.78 5.51 -11.49
CA PRO A 55 -4.21 5.36 -11.73
C PRO A 55 -4.67 3.91 -11.55
N ILE A 56 -5.85 3.74 -10.95
CA ILE A 56 -6.49 2.42 -10.83
C ILE A 56 -7.30 2.19 -12.10
N THR A 57 -6.97 1.14 -12.86
CA THR A 57 -7.62 0.83 -14.14
C THR A 57 -8.79 -0.13 -13.98
N ALA A 58 -8.70 -1.08 -13.05
CA ALA A 58 -9.77 -2.03 -12.73
C ALA A 58 -9.66 -2.51 -11.28
N LEU A 59 -10.78 -2.95 -10.69
CA LEU A 59 -10.83 -3.65 -9.40
C LEU A 59 -11.66 -4.93 -9.53
N PHE A 60 -11.10 -6.06 -9.10
CA PHE A 60 -11.80 -7.33 -9.07
C PHE A 60 -12.33 -7.64 -7.67
N GLN A 61 -13.25 -8.60 -7.58
CA GLN A 61 -13.84 -9.01 -6.31
C GLN A 61 -12.76 -9.44 -5.30
N GLY A 62 -12.87 -8.93 -4.07
CA GLY A 62 -11.92 -9.21 -2.98
C GLY A 62 -10.61 -8.43 -3.04
N GLN A 63 -10.36 -7.67 -4.11
CA GLN A 63 -9.21 -6.76 -4.16
C GLN A 63 -9.49 -5.44 -3.44
N ARG A 64 -8.42 -4.83 -2.93
CA ARG A 64 -8.42 -3.48 -2.37
C ARG A 64 -7.35 -2.67 -3.07
N SER A 65 -7.68 -1.43 -3.40
CA SER A 65 -6.72 -0.46 -3.91
C SER A 65 -6.65 0.76 -3.02
N LEU A 66 -5.49 1.40 -3.03
CA LEU A 66 -5.17 2.55 -2.19
C LEU A 66 -4.70 3.68 -3.09
N ILE A 67 -5.27 4.85 -2.87
CA ILE A 67 -4.85 6.09 -3.51
C ILE A 67 -4.16 6.94 -2.44
N TYR A 68 -2.93 7.33 -2.73
CA TYR A 68 -2.21 8.31 -1.90
C TYR A 68 -2.24 9.64 -2.63
N ALA A 69 -2.63 10.69 -1.92
CA ALA A 69 -2.66 12.04 -2.44
C ALA A 69 -2.07 13.00 -1.42
N GLN A 70 -1.28 13.96 -1.90
CA GLN A 70 -0.72 15.04 -1.12
C GLN A 70 -1.55 16.30 -1.35
N LEU A 71 -2.08 16.87 -0.27
CA LEU A 71 -2.76 18.15 -0.28
C LEU A 71 -1.74 19.26 0.02
N THR A 72 -1.77 20.34 -0.75
CA THR A 72 -0.88 21.50 -0.60
C THR A 72 -1.69 22.78 -0.65
N GLY A 73 -1.45 23.70 0.28
CA GLY A 73 -2.18 24.96 0.35
C GLY A 73 -2.36 25.46 1.78
N GLN A 74 -3.04 26.59 1.92
CA GLN A 74 -3.48 27.10 3.21
C GLN A 74 -4.99 26.91 3.29
N SER A 75 -5.45 26.04 4.18
CA SER A 75 -6.88 25.84 4.45
C SER A 75 -7.25 26.48 5.78
N SER A 76 -8.44 27.09 5.85
CA SER A 76 -9.08 27.38 7.14
C SER A 76 -9.32 26.09 7.89
N GLU A 77 -9.23 26.11 9.22
CA GLU A 77 -9.47 24.92 10.05
C GLU A 77 -10.87 24.34 9.78
N ALA A 78 -11.89 25.13 9.47
CA ALA A 78 -13.24 24.61 9.19
C ALA A 78 -13.44 24.11 7.75
N ALA A 79 -12.41 24.11 6.90
CA ALA A 79 -12.58 23.73 5.50
C ALA A 79 -12.72 22.21 5.33
N GLU A 80 -13.64 21.81 4.45
CA GLU A 80 -13.87 20.42 4.06
C GLU A 80 -13.50 20.24 2.59
N GLY A 81 -13.03 19.04 2.26
CA GLY A 81 -12.86 18.58 0.88
C GLY A 81 -13.82 17.43 0.59
N CYS A 82 -14.11 17.20 -0.68
CA CYS A 82 -14.87 16.05 -1.14
C CYS A 82 -14.08 15.28 -2.20
N VAL A 83 -14.07 13.96 -2.08
CA VAL A 83 -13.56 13.05 -3.12
C VAL A 83 -14.74 12.31 -3.71
N THR A 84 -14.89 12.42 -5.03
CA THR A 84 -15.90 11.70 -5.79
C THR A 84 -15.24 10.61 -6.61
N LEU A 85 -15.66 9.37 -6.36
CA LEU A 85 -15.25 8.18 -7.09
C LEU A 85 -16.39 7.76 -8.02
N LYS A 86 -16.13 7.78 -9.33
CA LYS A 86 -17.04 7.28 -10.36
C LYS A 86 -16.47 6.01 -10.97
N TYR A 87 -17.33 5.04 -11.24
CA TYR A 87 -16.94 3.76 -11.83
C TYR A 87 -18.12 3.05 -12.48
N SER A 88 -17.84 2.00 -13.25
CA SER A 88 -18.84 1.09 -13.83
C SER A 88 -18.68 -0.29 -13.21
N LEU A 89 -19.77 -0.84 -12.66
CA LEU A 89 -19.84 -2.21 -12.16
C LEU A 89 -20.81 -3.01 -13.01
N ALA A 90 -20.32 -4.05 -13.68
CA ALA A 90 -21.12 -4.88 -14.59
C ALA A 90 -21.90 -4.07 -15.64
N GLY A 91 -21.32 -2.95 -16.11
CA GLY A 91 -21.94 -2.06 -17.09
C GLY A 91 -22.88 -0.99 -16.51
N HIS A 92 -23.08 -0.97 -15.19
CA HIS A 92 -23.88 0.04 -14.51
C HIS A 92 -22.99 1.13 -13.91
N PRO A 93 -23.18 2.41 -14.29
CA PRO A 93 -22.43 3.50 -13.69
C PRO A 93 -22.83 3.68 -12.23
N SER A 94 -21.85 4.02 -11.41
CA SER A 94 -22.01 4.25 -9.97
C SER A 94 -21.09 5.39 -9.54
N GLU A 95 -21.51 6.10 -8.50
CA GLU A 95 -20.79 7.23 -7.93
C GLU A 95 -20.85 7.15 -6.41
N ASN A 96 -19.70 7.34 -5.76
CA ASN A 96 -19.59 7.48 -4.31
C ASN A 96 -18.84 8.75 -3.97
N GLN A 97 -19.28 9.45 -2.93
CA GLN A 97 -18.66 10.67 -2.46
C GLN A 97 -18.20 10.50 -1.01
N LEU A 98 -17.00 10.98 -0.72
CA LEU A 98 -16.40 10.97 0.61
C LEU A 98 -16.00 12.39 0.98
N HIS A 99 -16.66 12.94 2.00
CA HIS A 99 -16.28 14.20 2.61
C HIS A 99 -15.21 13.98 3.68
N PHE A 100 -14.25 14.89 3.75
CA PHE A 100 -13.18 14.84 4.74
C PHE A 100 -12.81 16.26 5.22
N SER A 101 -12.33 16.34 6.45
CA SER A 101 -11.83 17.60 7.00
C SER A 101 -10.42 17.88 6.49
N LEU A 102 -10.14 19.16 6.17
CA LEU A 102 -8.80 19.62 5.83
C LEU A 102 -7.93 19.93 7.06
N ARG A 103 -8.46 19.70 8.28
CA ARG A 103 -7.66 19.76 9.51
C ARG A 103 -6.65 18.61 9.51
N PRO A 104 -5.34 18.89 9.56
CA PRO A 104 -4.34 17.85 9.79
C PRO A 104 -4.62 17.15 11.12
N ALA A 105 -4.57 15.83 11.14
CA ALA A 105 -4.66 15.09 12.39
C ALA A 105 -3.40 15.34 13.23
N GLU A 106 -3.57 15.71 14.51
CA GLU A 106 -2.48 16.20 15.36
C GLU A 106 -1.37 15.16 15.63
N ASP A 107 -1.64 13.86 15.48
CA ASP A 107 -0.65 12.81 15.77
C ASP A 107 -0.87 11.50 14.98
N THR A 108 -0.85 11.56 13.65
CA THR A 108 -0.88 10.34 12.81
C THR A 108 0.51 9.74 12.56
N GLY A 109 1.56 10.38 13.09
CA GLY A 109 2.94 10.05 12.79
C GLY A 109 3.28 10.17 11.30
N LEU A 110 4.45 9.65 10.90
CA LEU A 110 4.93 9.74 9.51
C LEU A 110 4.54 8.53 8.64
N THR A 111 3.70 7.62 9.14
CA THR A 111 3.43 6.34 8.46
C THR A 111 2.77 6.54 7.11
N VAL A 112 1.68 7.32 7.03
CA VAL A 112 0.98 7.59 5.76
C VAL A 112 1.87 8.39 4.81
N HIS A 113 2.64 9.35 5.32
CA HIS A 113 3.62 10.12 4.54
C HIS A 113 4.67 9.22 3.89
N ARG A 114 5.24 8.29 4.67
CA ARG A 114 6.22 7.31 4.17
C ARG A 114 5.61 6.32 3.18
N LEU A 115 4.35 5.91 3.37
CA LEU A 115 3.64 5.05 2.41
C LEU A 115 3.38 5.78 1.09
N GLY A 116 2.98 7.05 1.14
CA GLY A 116 2.83 7.91 -0.04
C GLY A 116 4.16 8.10 -0.77
N ALA A 117 5.22 8.46 -0.04
CA ALA A 117 6.57 8.61 -0.60
C ALA A 117 7.08 7.30 -1.23
N ARG A 118 6.92 6.17 -0.55
CA ARG A 118 7.28 4.84 -1.08
C ARG A 118 6.54 4.51 -2.36
N THR A 119 5.26 4.86 -2.44
CA THR A 119 4.43 4.63 -3.63
C THR A 119 4.95 5.45 -4.81
N LEU A 120 5.23 6.74 -4.58
CA LEU A 120 5.78 7.63 -5.59
C LEU A 120 7.19 7.19 -6.05
N ILE A 121 8.09 6.84 -5.12
CA ILE A 121 9.42 6.29 -5.43
C ILE A 121 9.30 5.09 -6.37
N ARG A 122 8.40 4.15 -6.05
CA ARG A 122 8.20 2.95 -6.90
C ARG A 122 7.65 3.29 -8.27
N SER A 123 6.80 4.31 -8.41
CA SER A 123 6.31 4.77 -9.72
C SER A 123 7.47 5.31 -10.55
N LEU A 124 8.24 6.24 -9.99
CA LEU A 124 9.38 6.86 -10.67
C LEU A 124 10.47 5.84 -11.07
N GLU A 125 10.74 4.85 -10.20
CA GLU A 125 11.67 3.76 -10.51
C GLU A 125 11.18 2.83 -11.63
N MET A 126 9.87 2.67 -11.80
CA MET A 126 9.31 1.90 -12.92
C MET A 126 9.42 2.70 -14.23
N GLU A 127 9.04 3.98 -14.20
CA GLU A 127 9.16 4.89 -15.35
C GLU A 127 10.61 5.00 -15.86
N GLU A 128 11.60 5.05 -14.96
CA GLU A 128 13.02 5.10 -15.31
C GLU A 128 13.51 3.83 -16.02
N ARG A 129 12.96 2.66 -15.66
CA ARG A 129 13.29 1.38 -16.32
C ARG A 129 12.70 1.26 -17.71
N GLU A 130 11.55 1.89 -17.94
CA GLU A 130 10.84 1.86 -19.22
C GLU A 130 11.43 2.88 -20.20
N ASN A 131 11.83 4.07 -19.72
CA ASN A 131 12.34 5.19 -20.53
C ASN A 131 13.87 5.22 -20.67
N ARG A 132 14.52 4.05 -20.76
CA ARG A 132 15.99 3.91 -20.78
C ARG A 132 16.72 4.68 -21.88
N GLU A 133 16.01 5.22 -22.86
CA GLU A 133 16.60 5.81 -24.07
C GLU A 133 16.74 7.35 -24.03
N GLU A 134 16.07 8.11 -23.14
CA GLU A 134 16.04 9.59 -23.29
C GLU A 134 16.16 10.47 -22.02
N GLN A 135 16.18 9.96 -20.79
CA GLN A 135 16.17 10.84 -19.59
C GLN A 135 17.12 10.38 -18.46
N HIS A 136 18.43 10.52 -18.65
CA HIS A 136 19.41 9.93 -17.72
C HIS A 136 19.78 10.77 -16.48
N GLY A 137 19.04 11.83 -16.13
CA GLY A 137 19.40 12.72 -15.00
C GLY A 137 18.25 13.02 -14.03
N GLY A 138 17.14 13.54 -14.54
CA GLY A 138 16.11 14.16 -13.69
C GLY A 138 15.35 13.21 -12.78
N VAL A 139 15.03 11.98 -13.23
CA VAL A 139 14.26 11.02 -12.42
C VAL A 139 15.08 10.52 -11.24
N LYS A 140 16.36 10.17 -11.48
CA LYS A 140 17.28 9.72 -10.43
C LYS A 140 17.42 10.77 -9.33
N GLU A 141 17.66 12.03 -9.69
CA GLU A 141 17.81 13.12 -8.72
C GLU A 141 16.54 13.31 -7.87
N LYS A 142 15.37 13.30 -8.51
CA LYS A 142 14.07 13.36 -7.80
C LYS A 142 13.88 12.20 -6.83
N VAL A 143 14.20 10.97 -7.25
CA VAL A 143 14.07 9.77 -6.39
C VAL A 143 15.01 9.86 -5.18
N VAL A 144 16.26 10.30 -5.39
CA VAL A 144 17.23 10.49 -4.30
C VAL A 144 16.74 11.55 -3.32
N GLN A 145 16.29 12.71 -3.81
CA GLN A 145 15.78 13.79 -2.97
C GLN A 145 14.57 13.33 -2.13
N LEU A 146 13.58 12.71 -2.76
CA LEU A 146 12.38 12.21 -2.09
C LEU A 146 12.72 11.14 -1.04
N SER A 147 13.64 10.23 -1.38
CA SER A 147 14.11 9.18 -0.48
C SER A 147 14.74 9.74 0.79
N VAL A 148 15.66 10.72 0.65
CA VAL A 148 16.34 11.36 1.78
C VAL A 148 15.36 12.15 2.64
N GLN A 149 14.47 12.94 2.04
CA GLN A 149 13.49 13.75 2.78
C GLN A 149 12.47 12.91 3.55
N SER A 150 12.01 11.81 2.96
CA SER A 150 10.98 10.95 3.57
C SER A 150 11.55 9.88 4.51
N GLY A 151 12.86 9.63 4.46
CA GLY A 151 13.49 8.51 5.15
C GLY A 151 12.98 7.16 4.63
N VAL A 152 12.73 7.05 3.32
CA VAL A 152 12.29 5.82 2.66
C VAL A 152 13.36 5.39 1.68
N SER A 153 13.85 4.14 1.78
CA SER A 153 14.87 3.61 0.86
C SER A 153 14.35 3.51 -0.57
N SER A 154 15.21 3.82 -1.54
CA SER A 154 14.99 3.61 -2.97
C SER A 154 16.07 2.69 -3.57
N SER A 155 16.00 2.40 -4.86
CA SER A 155 17.06 1.72 -5.62
C SER A 155 18.39 2.49 -5.68
N PHE A 156 18.37 3.79 -5.38
CA PHE A 156 19.52 4.70 -5.46
C PHE A 156 20.05 5.16 -4.09
N THR A 157 19.42 4.74 -3.00
CA THR A 157 19.79 5.15 -1.64
C THR A 157 19.86 3.94 -0.70
N ALA A 158 20.65 4.07 0.37
CA ALA A 158 20.79 3.06 1.39
C ALA A 158 20.93 3.70 2.78
N PHE A 159 20.48 2.99 3.81
CA PHE A 159 20.75 3.37 5.20
C PHE A 159 22.09 2.79 5.65
N ILE A 160 22.95 3.66 6.16
CA ILE A 160 24.24 3.29 6.73
C ILE A 160 24.13 3.43 8.24
N ALA A 161 24.42 2.35 8.96
CA ALA A 161 24.47 2.39 10.41
C ALA A 161 25.69 3.21 10.85
N VAL A 162 25.46 4.13 11.78
CA VAL A 162 26.50 4.95 12.42
C VAL A 162 26.59 4.58 13.89
N ASN A 163 27.80 4.55 14.43
CA ASN A 163 28.01 4.35 15.86
C ASN A 163 27.53 5.61 16.62
N LYS A 164 26.72 5.40 17.66
CA LYS A 164 26.12 6.48 18.46
C LYS A 164 27.16 7.28 19.25
N ASP A 165 28.26 6.66 19.64
CA ASP A 165 29.25 7.25 20.55
C ASP A 165 30.21 8.20 19.84
N ASN A 166 30.62 7.85 18.61
CA ASN A 166 31.59 8.63 17.84
C ASN A 166 31.02 9.24 16.53
N GLY A 167 29.78 8.90 16.15
CA GLY A 167 29.13 9.41 14.94
C GLY A 167 29.71 8.85 13.63
N GLU A 168 30.66 7.92 13.70
CA GLU A 168 31.30 7.36 12.51
C GLU A 168 30.45 6.24 11.91
N ALA A 169 30.42 6.18 10.57
CA ALA A 169 29.80 5.07 9.85
C ALA A 169 30.50 3.76 10.20
N ILE A 170 29.72 2.69 10.39
CA ILE A 170 30.28 1.36 10.65
C ILE A 170 31.11 0.95 9.44
N GLN A 171 32.43 0.87 9.62
CA GLN A 171 33.36 0.42 8.61
C GLN A 171 33.53 -1.09 8.75
N GLY A 172 32.98 -1.84 7.80
CA GLY A 172 33.09 -3.29 7.73
C GLY A 172 32.59 -3.81 6.39
N PRO A 173 32.98 -5.03 5.99
CA PRO A 173 32.48 -5.64 4.77
C PRO A 173 30.95 -5.75 4.84
N LEU A 174 30.27 -5.39 3.75
CA LEU A 174 28.83 -5.61 3.61
C LEU A 174 28.56 -7.12 3.67
N VAL A 175 28.04 -7.59 4.80
CA VAL A 175 27.64 -8.98 4.95
C VAL A 175 26.21 -9.12 4.48
N GLN A 176 26.02 -9.83 3.36
CA GLN A 176 24.69 -10.22 2.92
C GLN A 176 24.08 -11.17 3.96
N ARG A 177 23.04 -10.71 4.64
CA ARG A 177 22.21 -11.55 5.50
C ARG A 177 20.93 -11.87 4.74
N ASN A 178 20.76 -13.15 4.39
CA ASN A 178 19.49 -13.63 3.90
C ASN A 178 18.53 -13.67 5.09
N ILE A 179 17.68 -12.65 5.19
CA ILE A 179 16.56 -12.67 6.13
C ILE A 179 15.62 -13.78 5.62
N PRO A 180 15.36 -14.84 6.40
CA PRO A 180 14.41 -15.85 5.98
C PRO A 180 13.08 -15.15 5.75
N MET A 181 12.68 -15.02 4.48
CA MET A 181 11.32 -14.62 4.16
C MET A 181 10.44 -15.71 4.75
N PHE A 182 9.52 -15.34 5.65
CA PHE A 182 8.47 -16.25 6.07
C PHE A 182 7.78 -16.75 4.80
N GLN A 183 8.08 -17.99 4.42
CA GLN A 183 7.57 -18.60 3.19
C GLN A 183 6.09 -18.98 3.32
N HIS A 184 5.45 -18.62 4.44
CA HIS A 184 4.01 -18.37 4.47
C HIS A 184 3.71 -17.01 3.85
N MET A 185 3.90 -16.91 2.54
CA MET A 185 2.92 -16.20 1.73
C MET A 185 1.64 -17.02 1.87
N VAL A 186 0.88 -16.76 2.92
CA VAL A 186 -0.54 -17.10 2.91
C VAL A 186 -1.04 -16.40 1.64
N PRO A 187 -1.53 -17.11 0.61
CA PRO A 187 -2.35 -16.44 -0.38
C PRO A 187 -3.42 -15.76 0.46
N TYR A 188 -3.51 -14.42 0.38
CA TYR A 188 -4.43 -13.60 1.16
C TYR A 188 -5.62 -14.45 1.59
N LEU A 189 -5.66 -14.81 2.88
CA LEU A 189 -6.85 -15.39 3.46
C LEU A 189 -7.96 -14.42 3.06
N VAL A 190 -8.88 -14.92 2.25
CA VAL A 190 -10.26 -14.45 2.29
C VAL A 190 -10.55 -14.37 3.78
N MET A 191 -10.65 -13.16 4.30
CA MET A 191 -11.31 -12.95 5.57
C MET A 191 -12.77 -13.28 5.27
N ASP A 192 -13.10 -14.58 5.27
CA ASP A 192 -14.45 -15.03 5.53
C ASP A 192 -14.74 -14.52 6.94
N ARG A 193 -15.47 -13.41 6.98
CA ARG A 193 -16.03 -12.88 8.20
C ARG A 193 -17.12 -13.84 8.65
N ASP A 194 -16.73 -14.84 9.40
CA ASP A 194 -17.57 -15.45 10.43
C ASP A 194 -16.73 -15.56 11.70
N PHE A 195 -16.42 -14.38 12.27
CA PHE A 195 -16.00 -14.28 13.65
C PHE A 195 -17.27 -14.07 14.48
N SER A 196 -17.98 -15.17 14.78
CA SER A 196 -18.94 -15.17 15.88
C SER A 196 -18.15 -14.97 17.16
N LEU A 197 -18.36 -13.82 17.80
CA LEU A 197 -17.92 -13.57 19.16
C LEU A 197 -18.60 -14.60 20.08
N GLN A 198 -17.87 -15.63 20.49
CA GLN A 198 -18.20 -16.36 21.70
C GLN A 198 -17.46 -15.64 22.83
N GLU A 199 -18.23 -14.97 23.69
CA GLU A 199 -17.74 -14.43 24.95
C GLU A 199 -17.26 -15.60 25.83
N ASP A 200 -15.95 -15.67 26.05
CA ASP A 200 -15.35 -16.53 27.05
C ASP A 200 -15.87 -16.09 28.43
N LYS A 201 -16.68 -16.97 29.04
CA LYS A 201 -17.21 -16.77 30.38
C LYS A 201 -16.10 -17.02 31.39
N GLU A 202 -15.73 -15.94 32.06
CA GLU A 202 -14.91 -15.82 33.24
C GLU A 202 -15.13 -16.99 34.24
N ILE A 203 -14.07 -17.75 34.53
CA ILE A 203 -14.05 -18.73 35.62
C ILE A 203 -13.55 -17.97 36.87
N PRO A 204 -14.33 -17.89 37.97
CA PRO A 204 -13.80 -17.33 39.21
C PRO A 204 -13.07 -18.42 40.00
N GLU A 205 -11.81 -18.15 40.35
CA GLU A 205 -11.11 -18.84 41.43
C GLU A 205 -11.58 -18.33 42.81
N SER A 206 -11.85 -19.27 43.69
CA SER A 206 -11.67 -19.29 45.17
C SER A 206 -12.75 -20.22 45.74
N SER A 207 -12.52 -21.09 46.71
CA SER A 207 -11.59 -21.04 47.83
C SER A 207 -11.44 -22.44 48.42
N SER A 208 -10.31 -22.66 49.07
CA SER A 208 -10.03 -23.75 50.00
C SER A 208 -11.12 -23.92 51.06
N THR A 209 -11.47 -25.17 51.37
CA THR A 209 -11.70 -25.60 52.76
C THR A 209 -11.49 -27.11 52.90
N SER A 210 -10.66 -27.45 53.89
CA SER A 210 -10.50 -28.73 54.56
C SER A 210 -11.84 -29.33 55.01
N ASP A 211 -12.01 -30.65 55.02
CA ASP A 211 -11.81 -31.44 56.25
C ASP A 211 -12.01 -32.95 56.06
N HIS A 212 -11.46 -33.69 57.04
CA HIS A 212 -11.56 -35.12 57.38
C HIS A 212 -12.82 -35.89 56.90
N ARG A 213 -12.76 -37.18 56.56
CA ARG A 213 -12.19 -38.32 57.29
C ARG A 213 -12.22 -39.58 56.42
#